data_AF-A0A963I5X9-F1
#
_entry.id   AF-A0A963I5X9-F1
#
_cell.length_a   1.000
_cell.length_b   1.000
_cell.length_c   1.000
_cell.angle_alpha   90.00
_cell.angle_beta   90.00
_cell.angle_gamma   90.00
#
_symmetry.space_group_name_H-M   'P 1'
#
loop_
_entity.id
_entity.type
_entity.pdbx_description
1 polymer ?
#
loop_
_entity_poly.entity_id
_entity_poly.type
_entity_poly.pdbx_seq_one_letter_code
_entity_poly.pdbx_strand_id
1 'polypeptide(L)'
;GLVTHHVSGLLKIAPEHTEAGPLSKMMKPGIGTYDAFREMFDRFSKAAGKKQHLVPYFIAAHPGTSDEDMLNLALWLKGNGLRVDQVQNFLPTPMALATAMWHSGRNPLKKLAGGGEPVDIVRGGRQRRLHKAFLRYHDPENWPLLREALKAMGRADLIGNTARHLVPRGQSGPVSTGARGRPAVTETPRRSPRPGARQGRR
;
A
#
# COMPACT_ATOMS: atom_id res chain seq x y z
N GLY A 1 20.33 18.28 10.47
CA GLY A 1 19.30 17.29 10.88
C GLY A 1 18.86 16.51 9.67
N LEU A 2 18.67 15.18 9.80
CA LEU A 2 18.32 14.11 8.82
C LEU A 2 18.47 14.39 7.31
N VAL A 3 17.84 15.45 6.78
CA VAL A 3 17.89 15.93 5.38
C VAL A 3 19.32 16.26 4.91
N THR A 4 20.21 16.73 5.80
CA THR A 4 21.55 17.17 5.39
C THR A 4 22.55 16.04 5.15
N HIS A 5 22.50 14.92 5.88
CA HIS A 5 23.62 13.95 5.89
C HIS A 5 23.30 12.46 5.64
N HIS A 6 22.03 12.01 5.61
CA HIS A 6 21.74 10.55 5.66
C HIS A 6 20.69 10.00 4.69
N VAL A 7 20.31 10.73 3.63
CA VAL A 7 19.30 10.20 2.66
C VAL A 7 19.88 10.14 1.26
N SER A 8 19.93 8.94 0.69
CA SER A 8 20.38 8.61 -0.68
C SER A 8 19.40 9.05 -1.78
N GLY A 9 18.68 10.16 -1.57
CA GLY A 9 17.65 10.68 -2.48
C GLY A 9 16.26 10.04 -2.31
N LEU A 10 16.14 8.88 -1.65
CA LEU A 10 14.86 8.22 -1.37
C LEU A 10 14.68 8.01 0.14
N LEU A 11 13.57 8.49 0.68
CA LEU A 11 13.18 8.22 2.07
C LEU A 11 11.96 7.29 2.07
N LYS A 12 12.15 6.07 2.57
CA LYS A 12 11.06 5.09 2.74
C LYS A 12 10.30 5.41 4.02
N ILE A 13 8.98 5.53 3.93
CA ILE A 13 8.10 5.74 5.06
C ILE A 13 6.90 4.81 4.90
N ALA A 14 6.43 4.23 6.00
CA ALA A 14 5.33 3.27 5.97
C ALA A 14 4.10 3.87 6.67
N PRO A 15 3.19 4.52 5.91
CA PRO A 15 1.84 4.76 6.40
C PRO A 15 1.07 3.43 6.59
N GLU A 16 1.46 2.36 5.88
CA GLU A 16 0.88 1.01 5.88
C GLU A 16 -0.55 0.94 5.30
N HIS A 17 -1.42 1.88 5.67
CA HIS A 17 -2.77 2.05 5.16
C HIS A 17 -3.25 3.51 5.29
N THR A 18 -4.40 3.83 4.71
CA THR A 18 -5.07 5.14 4.89
C THR A 18 -6.21 5.13 5.90
N GLU A 19 -6.71 3.95 6.24
CA GLU A 19 -8.04 3.78 6.84
C GLU A 19 -7.94 3.35 8.30
N ALA A 20 -8.85 3.86 9.14
CA ALA A 20 -8.84 3.61 10.58
C ALA A 20 -9.03 2.13 10.94
N GLY A 21 -9.75 1.37 10.10
CA GLY A 21 -9.98 -0.07 10.24
C GLY A 21 -8.66 -0.82 10.49
N PRO A 22 -7.76 -0.91 9.50
CA PRO A 22 -6.43 -1.51 9.67
C PRO A 22 -5.50 -0.70 10.58
N LEU A 23 -5.46 0.65 10.49
CA LEU A 23 -4.49 1.46 11.23
C LEU A 23 -4.64 1.32 12.75
N SER A 24 -5.89 1.23 13.25
CA SER A 24 -6.15 1.02 14.68
C SER A 24 -5.61 -0.32 15.21
N LYS A 25 -5.46 -1.32 14.34
CA LYS A 25 -4.92 -2.66 14.68
C LYS A 25 -3.40 -2.68 14.59
N MET A 26 -2.82 -1.76 13.81
CA MET A 26 -1.37 -1.54 13.70
C MET A 26 -0.83 -0.56 14.77
N MET A 27 -1.71 0.06 15.57
CA MET A 27 -1.37 1.16 16.48
C MET A 27 -0.70 2.34 15.74
N LYS A 28 -1.13 2.59 14.49
CA LYS A 28 -0.63 3.67 13.65
C LYS A 28 -1.60 4.84 13.68
N PRO A 29 -1.11 6.09 13.63
CA PRO A 29 -1.98 7.25 13.46
C PRO A 29 -2.61 7.23 12.07
N GLY A 30 -3.67 8.03 11.89
CA GLY A 30 -4.32 8.22 10.60
C GLY A 30 -3.38 8.82 9.54
N ILE A 31 -3.80 8.71 8.27
CA ILE A 31 -3.01 9.16 7.10
C ILE A 31 -2.59 10.63 7.16
N GLY A 32 -3.32 11.50 7.87
CA GLY A 32 -2.97 12.91 8.02
C GLY A 32 -1.57 13.14 8.60
N THR A 33 -1.04 12.20 9.40
CA THR A 33 0.34 12.29 9.90
C THR A 33 1.36 12.12 8.76
N TYR A 34 1.09 11.23 7.80
CA TYR A 34 1.91 11.06 6.61
C TYR A 34 1.85 12.31 5.72
N ASP A 35 0.66 12.90 5.55
CA ASP A 35 0.49 14.09 4.71
C ASP A 35 1.27 15.30 5.28
N ALA A 36 1.15 15.55 6.59
CA ALA A 36 1.92 16.59 7.27
C ALA A 36 3.43 16.36 7.16
N PHE A 37 3.88 15.10 7.31
CA PHE A 37 5.28 14.74 7.13
C PHE A 37 5.76 14.97 5.69
N ARG A 38 4.95 14.62 4.69
CA ARG A 38 5.26 14.84 3.28
C ARG A 38 5.44 16.31 2.95
N GLU A 39 4.54 17.16 3.43
CA GLU A 39 4.62 18.61 3.21
C GLU A 39 5.89 19.20 3.83
N MET A 40 6.19 18.80 5.07
CA MET A 40 7.40 19.21 5.76
C MET A 40 8.67 18.75 5.01
N PHE A 41 8.70 17.49 4.58
CA PHE A 41 9.81 16.91 3.84
C PHE A 41 10.03 17.64 2.51
N ASP A 42 8.98 17.81 1.71
CA ASP A 42 9.06 18.50 0.41
C ASP A 42 9.55 19.94 0.57
N ARG A 43 9.10 20.65 1.62
CA ARG A 43 9.57 22.02 1.93
C ARG A 43 11.07 22.05 2.22
N PHE A 44 11.57 21.18 3.10
CA PHE A 44 12.98 21.17 3.47
C PHE A 44 13.89 20.61 2.38
N SER A 45 13.44 19.64 1.59
CA SER A 45 14.19 19.14 0.43
C SER A 45 14.37 20.22 -0.63
N LYS A 46 13.32 21.00 -0.92
CA LYS A 46 13.40 22.17 -1.82
C LYS A 46 14.37 23.22 -1.28
N ALA A 47 14.26 23.58 0.00
CA ALA A 47 15.15 24.56 0.63
C ALA A 47 16.62 24.12 0.60
N ALA A 48 16.89 22.81 0.70
CA ALA A 48 18.23 22.24 0.62
C ALA A 48 18.74 22.03 -0.82
N GLY A 49 17.94 22.35 -1.85
CA GLY A 49 18.29 22.09 -3.25
C GLY A 49 18.40 20.60 -3.60
N LYS A 50 17.85 19.71 -2.78
CA LYS A 50 17.96 18.26 -2.96
C LYS A 50 16.72 17.69 -3.63
N LYS A 51 16.93 16.84 -4.64
CA LYS A 51 15.88 16.00 -5.21
C LYS A 51 15.70 14.76 -4.33
N GLN A 52 14.82 14.86 -3.35
CA GLN A 52 14.48 13.73 -2.49
C GLN A 52 13.01 13.36 -2.68
N HIS A 53 12.71 12.06 -2.59
CA HIS A 53 11.35 11.56 -2.76
C HIS A 53 10.96 10.62 -1.64
N LEU A 54 9.69 10.69 -1.23
CA LEU A 54 9.10 9.72 -0.32
C LEU A 54 8.60 8.52 -1.11
N VAL A 55 8.95 7.33 -0.62
CA VAL A 55 8.45 6.06 -1.14
C VAL A 55 7.55 5.45 -0.06
N PRO A 56 6.22 5.52 -0.22
CA PRO A 56 5.30 4.93 0.74
C PRO A 56 5.26 3.40 0.60
N TYR A 57 5.18 2.70 1.73
CA TYR A 57 4.89 1.27 1.78
C TYR A 57 3.47 1.03 2.31
N PHE A 58 2.72 0.18 1.61
CA PHE A 58 1.34 -0.19 1.93
C PHE A 58 1.20 -1.71 1.98
N ILE A 59 0.37 -2.20 2.89
CA ILE A 59 0.14 -3.62 3.11
C ILE A 59 -1.29 -3.99 2.75
N ALA A 60 -1.45 -5.09 1.99
CA ALA A 60 -2.75 -5.66 1.67
C ALA A 60 -3.14 -6.73 2.69
N ALA A 61 -4.44 -6.98 2.84
CA ALA A 61 -4.98 -8.11 3.61
C ALA A 61 -4.54 -8.18 5.09
N HIS A 62 -4.23 -7.04 5.72
CA HIS A 62 -3.96 -6.99 7.15
C HIS A 62 -5.23 -7.31 7.96
N PRO A 63 -5.14 -7.94 9.15
CA PRO A 63 -6.29 -8.10 10.05
C PRO A 63 -7.06 -6.79 10.26
N GLY A 64 -8.39 -6.86 10.14
CA GLY A 64 -9.28 -5.71 10.25
C GLY A 64 -9.34 -4.82 9.01
N THR A 65 -8.87 -5.31 7.85
CA THR A 65 -9.02 -4.62 6.56
C THR A 65 -10.22 -5.19 5.81
N SER A 66 -11.16 -4.33 5.45
CA SER A 66 -12.30 -4.63 4.58
C SER A 66 -11.98 -4.37 3.10
N ASP A 67 -12.85 -4.84 2.20
CA ASP A 67 -12.77 -4.52 0.77
C ASP A 67 -12.97 -3.01 0.53
N GLU A 68 -13.80 -2.35 1.34
CA GLU A 68 -14.02 -0.90 1.31
C GLU A 68 -12.78 -0.11 1.73
N ASP A 69 -12.06 -0.58 2.75
CA ASP A 69 -10.81 0.04 3.16
C ASP A 69 -9.79 0.04 2.00
N MET A 70 -9.68 -1.09 1.29
CA MET A 70 -8.79 -1.22 0.14
C MET A 70 -9.22 -0.34 -1.04
N LEU A 71 -10.52 -0.19 -1.26
CA LEU A 71 -11.06 0.71 -2.27
C LEU A 71 -10.66 2.17 -1.96
N ASN A 72 -10.86 2.61 -0.72
CA ASN A 72 -10.51 3.96 -0.29
C ASN A 72 -9.00 4.21 -0.42
N LEU A 73 -8.18 3.23 -0.04
CA LEU A 73 -6.74 3.29 -0.24
C LEU A 73 -6.37 3.42 -1.73
N ALA A 74 -7.03 2.68 -2.62
CA ALA A 74 -6.81 2.79 -4.06
C ALA A 74 -7.18 4.18 -4.62
N LEU A 75 -8.30 4.75 -4.15
CA LEU A 75 -8.72 6.11 -4.49
C LEU A 75 -7.72 7.15 -3.98
N TRP A 76 -7.24 7.00 -2.74
CA TRP A 76 -6.23 7.88 -2.16
C TRP A 76 -4.92 7.81 -2.95
N LEU A 77 -4.45 6.60 -3.30
CA LEU A 77 -3.27 6.41 -4.16
C LEU A 77 -3.43 7.14 -5.48
N LYS A 78 -4.58 6.95 -6.16
CA LYS A 78 -4.88 7.59 -7.43
C LYS A 78 -4.94 9.12 -7.33
N GLY A 79 -5.63 9.64 -6.32
CA GLY A 79 -5.75 11.08 -6.07
C GLY A 79 -4.40 11.75 -5.79
N ASN A 80 -3.46 11.01 -5.18
CA ASN A 80 -2.10 11.47 -4.92
C ASN A 80 -1.12 11.19 -6.08
N GLY A 81 -1.60 10.65 -7.21
CA GLY A 81 -0.75 10.33 -8.37
C GLY A 81 0.24 9.20 -8.11
N LEU A 82 -0.02 8.34 -7.11
CA LEU A 82 0.84 7.24 -6.73
C LEU A 82 0.44 5.96 -7.47
N ARG A 83 1.45 5.25 -7.97
CA ARG A 83 1.35 3.92 -8.56
C ARG A 83 2.39 3.05 -7.89
N VAL A 84 1.95 2.05 -7.14
CA VAL A 84 2.83 1.14 -6.39
C VAL A 84 2.91 -0.20 -7.12
N ASP A 85 4.11 -0.62 -7.49
CA ASP A 85 4.30 -1.90 -8.20
C ASP A 85 4.58 -3.05 -7.23
N GLN A 86 5.30 -2.76 -6.14
CA GLN A 86 5.64 -3.72 -5.11
C GLN A 86 4.57 -3.71 -4.01
N VAL A 87 3.74 -4.75 -4.00
CA VAL A 87 2.65 -4.90 -3.04
C VAL A 87 2.76 -6.25 -2.35
N GLN A 88 2.70 -6.23 -1.02
CA GLN A 88 2.79 -7.41 -0.19
C GLN A 88 1.50 -7.60 0.59
N ASN A 89 1.03 -8.85 0.65
CA ASN A 89 -0.01 -9.22 1.61
C ASN A 89 0.61 -9.37 2.98
N PHE A 90 -0.17 -9.07 4.01
CA PHE A 90 0.14 -9.50 5.36
C PHE A 90 0.45 -10.99 5.39
N LEU A 91 1.56 -11.31 6.03
CA LEU A 91 2.02 -12.65 6.32
C LEU A 91 2.18 -12.75 7.84
N PRO A 92 1.47 -13.68 8.50
CA PRO A 92 1.60 -13.85 9.94
C PRO A 92 3.04 -14.26 10.29
N THR A 93 3.70 -13.45 11.11
CA THR A 93 5.01 -13.75 11.68
C THR A 93 4.89 -14.03 13.18
N PRO A 94 5.67 -14.95 13.75
CA PRO A 94 5.65 -15.21 15.20
C PRO A 94 5.85 -13.92 16.00
N MET A 95 5.24 -13.87 17.19
CA MET A 95 5.38 -12.76 18.16
C MET A 95 4.84 -11.40 17.68
N ALA A 96 4.15 -11.33 16.54
CA ALA A 96 3.47 -10.11 16.10
C ALA A 96 2.01 -10.06 16.58
N LEU A 97 1.56 -8.89 17.04
CA LEU A 97 0.19 -8.64 17.47
C LEU A 97 -0.84 -8.95 16.38
N ALA A 98 -0.56 -8.52 15.15
CA ALA A 98 -1.39 -8.81 13.99
C ALA A 98 -1.49 -10.33 13.72
N THR A 99 -0.46 -11.11 14.05
CA THR A 99 -0.53 -12.58 13.94
C THR A 99 -1.47 -13.17 14.99
N ALA A 100 -1.45 -12.66 16.22
CA ALA A 100 -2.42 -13.07 17.23
C ALA A 100 -3.85 -12.76 16.78
N MET A 101 -4.11 -11.58 16.20
CA MET A 101 -5.40 -11.25 15.58
C MET A 101 -5.72 -12.19 14.42
N TRP A 102 -4.75 -12.47 13.54
CA TRP A 102 -4.92 -13.36 12.39
C TRP A 102 -5.35 -14.77 12.81
N HIS A 103 -4.82 -15.31 13.90
CA HIS A 103 -5.22 -16.64 14.38
C HIS A 103 -6.53 -16.61 15.18
N SER A 104 -6.69 -15.64 16.09
CA SER A 104 -7.83 -15.61 17.02
C SER A 104 -9.11 -14.97 16.45
N GLY A 105 -8.99 -14.11 15.44
CA GLY A 105 -10.10 -13.26 14.98
C GLY A 105 -10.54 -12.23 16.02
N ARG A 106 -9.69 -11.90 17.00
CA ARG A 106 -9.98 -10.96 18.10
C ARG A 106 -8.91 -9.90 18.22
N ASN A 107 -9.31 -8.70 18.65
CA ASN A 107 -8.39 -7.59 18.91
C ASN A 107 -7.87 -7.64 20.37
N PRO A 108 -6.61 -8.04 20.61
CA PRO A 108 -6.03 -8.09 21.95
C PRO A 108 -5.71 -6.71 22.55
N LEU A 109 -5.80 -5.61 21.79
CA LEU A 109 -5.54 -4.25 22.30
C LEU A 109 -6.68 -3.72 23.17
N LYS A 110 -7.87 -4.31 23.08
CA LYS A 110 -9.01 -3.95 23.90
C LYS A 110 -9.23 -4.99 24.99
N LYS A 111 -9.79 -4.55 26.13
CA LYS A 111 -10.04 -5.43 27.28
C LYS A 111 -10.77 -6.70 26.83
N LEU A 112 -10.14 -7.85 27.09
CA LEU A 112 -10.67 -9.17 26.73
C LEU A 112 -11.80 -9.64 27.65
N ALA A 113 -12.04 -8.95 28.76
CA ALA A 113 -13.07 -9.28 29.77
C ALA A 113 -14.53 -9.25 29.27
N GLY A 114 -14.76 -9.06 27.97
CA GLY A 114 -16.06 -9.18 27.30
C GLY A 114 -15.97 -9.87 25.93
N GLY A 115 -14.96 -10.72 25.70
CA GLY A 115 -14.79 -11.47 24.45
C GLY A 115 -13.96 -10.78 23.37
N GLY A 116 -13.55 -9.52 23.58
CA GLY A 116 -12.71 -8.74 22.65
C GLY A 116 -13.44 -8.34 21.35
N GLU A 117 -13.06 -7.18 20.78
CA GLU A 117 -13.57 -6.72 19.49
C GLU A 117 -13.27 -7.77 18.41
N PRO A 118 -14.27 -8.28 17.67
CA PRO A 118 -14.04 -9.21 16.56
C PRO A 118 -13.25 -8.51 15.45
N VAL A 119 -12.38 -9.27 14.79
CA VAL A 119 -11.51 -8.76 13.72
C VAL A 119 -11.66 -9.64 12.50
N ASP A 120 -12.09 -9.04 11.39
CA ASP A 120 -12.19 -9.73 10.11
C ASP A 120 -10.81 -10.08 9.56
N ILE A 121 -10.64 -11.33 9.13
CA ILE A 121 -9.38 -11.86 8.65
C ILE A 121 -9.48 -12.27 7.18
N VAL A 122 -8.67 -11.62 6.35
CA VAL A 122 -8.59 -11.88 4.91
C VAL A 122 -7.72 -13.13 4.64
N ARG A 123 -8.32 -14.32 4.75
CA ARG A 123 -7.63 -15.61 4.50
C ARG A 123 -7.76 -16.07 3.05
N GLY A 124 -8.93 -15.87 2.44
CA GLY A 124 -9.30 -16.44 1.16
C GLY A 124 -8.44 -15.93 0.00
N GLY A 125 -8.00 -16.83 -0.88
CA GLY A 125 -7.12 -16.48 -1.99
C GLY A 125 -7.70 -15.41 -2.94
N ARG A 126 -9.01 -15.47 -3.22
CA ARG A 126 -9.69 -14.47 -4.07
C ARG A 126 -9.67 -13.08 -3.45
N GLN A 127 -10.05 -12.95 -2.17
CA GLN A 127 -10.06 -11.67 -1.47
C GLN A 127 -8.64 -11.10 -1.31
N ARG A 128 -7.66 -11.94 -1.00
CA ARG A 128 -6.24 -11.54 -0.97
C ARG A 128 -5.74 -11.02 -2.31
N ARG A 129 -6.17 -11.62 -3.43
CA ARG A 129 -5.87 -11.10 -4.78
C ARG A 129 -6.58 -9.77 -5.03
N LEU A 130 -7.84 -9.63 -4.61
CA LEU A 130 -8.59 -8.39 -4.72
C LEU A 130 -7.91 -7.23 -3.97
N HIS A 131 -7.47 -7.43 -2.72
CA HIS A 131 -6.77 -6.40 -1.97
C HIS A 131 -5.47 -5.96 -2.68
N LYS A 132 -4.69 -6.92 -3.22
CA LYS A 132 -3.50 -6.56 -4.03
C LYS A 132 -3.87 -5.81 -5.31
N ALA A 133 -4.96 -6.20 -5.96
CA ALA A 133 -5.45 -5.56 -7.18
C ALA A 133 -5.81 -4.09 -6.93
N PHE A 134 -6.40 -3.75 -5.78
CA PHE A 134 -6.69 -2.36 -5.40
C PHE A 134 -5.43 -1.51 -5.28
N LEU A 135 -4.36 -2.03 -4.66
CA LEU A 135 -3.08 -1.32 -4.58
C LEU A 135 -2.45 -1.10 -5.96
N ARG A 136 -2.64 -2.06 -6.87
CA ARG A 136 -2.19 -2.01 -8.28
C ARG A 136 -3.32 -1.66 -9.24
N TYR A 137 -4.15 -0.66 -8.89
CA TYR A 137 -5.30 -0.26 -9.71
C TYR A 137 -4.94 0.15 -11.15
N HIS A 138 -3.70 0.62 -11.36
CA HIS A 138 -3.19 1.04 -12.67
C HIS A 138 -2.85 -0.12 -13.61
N ASP A 139 -2.75 -1.33 -13.07
CA ASP A 139 -2.34 -2.52 -13.81
C ASP A 139 -3.52 -3.14 -14.59
N PRO A 140 -3.44 -3.23 -15.93
CA PRO A 140 -4.51 -3.77 -16.77
C PRO A 140 -4.95 -5.19 -16.41
N GLU A 141 -4.03 -6.02 -15.88
CA GLU A 141 -4.33 -7.39 -15.49
C GLU A 141 -5.36 -7.46 -14.35
N ASN A 142 -5.42 -6.41 -13.51
CA ASN A 142 -6.30 -6.34 -12.37
C ASN A 142 -7.71 -5.80 -12.70
N TRP A 143 -7.89 -5.13 -13.83
CA TRP A 143 -9.15 -4.42 -14.13
C TRP A 143 -10.39 -5.31 -14.21
N PRO A 144 -10.36 -6.54 -14.76
CA PRO A 144 -11.53 -7.41 -14.74
C PRO A 144 -12.02 -7.68 -13.32
N LEU A 145 -11.10 -8.04 -12.41
CA LEU A 145 -11.39 -8.31 -11.00
C LEU A 145 -11.90 -7.06 -10.27
N LEU A 146 -11.27 -5.90 -10.51
CA LEU A 146 -11.67 -4.64 -9.91
C LEU A 146 -13.06 -4.20 -10.37
N ARG A 147 -13.38 -4.34 -11.66
CA ARG A 147 -14.72 -4.02 -12.17
C ARG A 147 -15.79 -4.92 -11.57
N GLU A 148 -15.50 -6.21 -11.41
CA GLU A 148 -16.41 -7.15 -10.74
C GLU A 148 -16.66 -6.73 -9.29
N ALA A 149 -15.59 -6.46 -8.53
CA ALA A 149 -15.69 -6.03 -7.14
C ALA A 149 -16.43 -4.69 -7.00
N LEU A 150 -16.08 -3.68 -7.81
CA LEU A 150 -16.75 -2.38 -7.81
C LEU A 150 -18.25 -2.50 -8.08
N LYS A 151 -18.67 -3.36 -9.02
CA LYS A 151 -20.10 -3.62 -9.26
C LYS A 151 -20.76 -4.28 -8.05
N ALA A 152 -20.12 -5.28 -7.45
CA ALA A 152 -20.64 -5.97 -6.26
C ALA A 152 -20.76 -5.02 -5.05
N MET A 153 -19.86 -4.03 -4.94
CA MET A 153 -19.88 -2.99 -3.91
C MET A 153 -20.85 -1.83 -4.22
N GLY A 154 -21.58 -1.86 -5.34
CA GLY A 154 -22.45 -0.75 -5.76
C GLY A 154 -21.69 0.49 -6.24
N ARG A 155 -20.38 0.38 -6.49
CA ARG A 155 -19.47 1.46 -6.90
C ARG A 155 -19.14 1.45 -8.40
N ALA A 156 -20.12 1.12 -9.23
CA ALA A 156 -19.98 1.16 -10.68
C ALA A 156 -19.68 2.58 -11.23
N ASP A 157 -19.97 3.62 -10.43
CA ASP A 157 -19.60 5.03 -10.68
C ASP A 157 -18.08 5.22 -10.83
N LEU A 158 -17.26 4.33 -10.27
CA LEU A 158 -15.81 4.36 -10.38
C LEU A 158 -15.26 3.66 -11.63
N ILE A 159 -16.12 3.23 -12.56
CA ILE A 159 -15.71 2.57 -13.81
C ILE A 159 -15.92 3.52 -15.00
N GLY A 160 -14.83 3.95 -15.62
CA GLY A 160 -14.87 4.92 -16.71
C GLY A 160 -13.50 5.36 -17.19
N ASN A 161 -13.46 6.04 -18.34
CA ASN A 161 -12.20 6.34 -19.04
C ASN A 161 -11.64 7.73 -18.69
N THR A 162 -12.20 8.43 -17.70
CA THR A 162 -11.72 9.75 -17.27
C THR A 162 -10.97 9.66 -15.94
N ALA A 163 -10.19 10.70 -15.60
CA ALA A 163 -9.34 10.73 -14.41
C ALA A 163 -10.05 10.46 -13.07
N ARG A 164 -11.36 10.75 -12.98
CA ARG A 164 -12.16 10.55 -11.75
C ARG A 164 -12.49 9.09 -11.44
N HIS A 165 -12.46 8.22 -12.44
CA HIS A 165 -12.81 6.80 -12.29
C HIS A 165 -11.60 6.03 -11.79
N LEU A 166 -11.76 4.96 -11.02
CA LEU A 166 -10.62 4.14 -10.55
C LEU A 166 -10.02 3.31 -11.70
N VAL A 167 -10.88 2.62 -12.47
CA VAL A 167 -10.49 1.73 -13.58
C VAL A 167 -11.26 2.04 -14.87
N PRO A 168 -10.68 1.78 -16.06
CA PRO A 168 -11.37 1.99 -17.34
C PRO A 168 -12.47 0.97 -17.61
N ARG A 169 -13.35 1.28 -18.58
CA ARG A 169 -14.44 0.38 -19.00
C ARG A 169 -13.91 -0.86 -19.71
N GLY A 170 -12.89 -0.68 -20.57
CA GLY A 170 -12.28 -1.74 -21.37
C GLY A 170 -10.91 -2.19 -20.85
N GLN A 171 -10.24 -3.02 -21.64
CA GLN A 171 -8.83 -3.40 -21.45
C GLN A 171 -7.86 -2.48 -22.19
N SER A 172 -8.37 -1.68 -23.12
CA SER A 172 -7.67 -0.52 -23.64
C SER A 172 -7.69 0.55 -22.54
N GLY A 173 -6.53 0.82 -21.93
CA GLY A 173 -6.40 1.83 -20.87
C GLY A 173 -6.84 3.22 -21.34
N PRO A 174 -6.94 4.19 -20.41
CA PRO A 174 -7.26 5.56 -20.80
C PRO A 174 -6.27 6.04 -21.88
N VAL A 175 -6.80 6.51 -23.00
CA VAL A 175 -6.02 7.18 -24.05
C VAL A 175 -5.36 8.39 -23.40
N SER A 176 -4.03 8.38 -23.32
CA SER A 176 -3.25 9.44 -22.70
C SER A 176 -3.42 10.74 -23.50
N THR A 177 -4.39 11.58 -23.12
CA THR A 177 -4.29 13.02 -23.36
C THR A 177 -3.29 13.58 -22.36
N GLY A 178 -2.10 13.92 -22.85
CA GLY A 178 -0.90 14.15 -22.06
C GLY A 178 -1.04 15.15 -20.91
N ALA A 179 -0.46 14.79 -19.76
CA ALA A 179 -0.11 15.73 -18.69
C ALA A 179 1.11 15.22 -17.90
N ARG A 180 2.27 15.83 -18.22
CA ARG A 180 3.47 16.13 -17.41
C ARG A 180 3.82 15.23 -16.21
N GLY A 181 4.78 14.34 -16.47
CA GLY A 181 5.95 13.95 -15.67
C GLY A 181 5.91 13.98 -14.13
N ARG A 182 5.95 12.78 -13.53
CA ARG A 182 6.62 12.45 -12.26
C ARG A 182 7.02 10.96 -12.28
N PRO A 183 8.14 10.55 -11.65
CA PRO A 183 8.76 9.25 -11.93
C PRO A 183 7.94 8.09 -11.37
N ALA A 184 7.77 7.04 -12.17
CA ALA A 184 7.48 5.72 -11.66
C ALA A 184 8.58 5.34 -10.65
N VAL A 185 8.21 4.92 -9.44
CA VAL A 185 9.21 4.51 -8.44
C VAL A 185 9.69 3.12 -8.81
N THR A 186 10.68 3.07 -9.70
CA THR A 186 11.33 1.86 -10.18
C THR A 186 12.08 1.13 -9.06
N GLU A 187 12.07 -0.19 -9.18
CA GLU A 187 12.62 -1.24 -8.32
C GLU A 187 13.93 -0.92 -7.59
N THR A 188 14.01 -1.33 -6.32
CA THR A 188 15.29 -1.56 -5.64
C THR A 188 15.98 -2.79 -6.25
N PRO A 189 17.28 -2.75 -6.61
CA PRO A 189 17.95 -3.91 -7.20
C PRO A 189 18.01 -5.08 -6.21
N ARG A 190 17.56 -6.27 -6.63
CA ARG A 190 17.82 -7.51 -5.91
C ARG A 190 19.33 -7.77 -5.93
N ARG A 191 19.97 -7.81 -4.76
CA ARG A 191 21.34 -8.33 -4.62
C ARG A 191 21.31 -9.84 -4.86
N SER A 192 21.91 -10.30 -5.95
CA SER A 192 22.20 -11.71 -6.19
C SER A 192 23.23 -12.21 -5.16
N PRO A 193 23.12 -13.46 -4.64
CA PRO A 193 24.15 -14.04 -3.79
C PRO A 193 25.42 -14.30 -4.63
N ARG A 194 26.59 -13.89 -4.12
CA ARG A 194 27.88 -14.26 -4.70
C ARG A 194 28.13 -15.76 -4.46
N PRO A 195 28.60 -16.54 -5.46
CA PRO A 195 29.03 -17.92 -5.22
C PRO A 195 30.32 -17.94 -4.39
N GLY A 196 30.37 -18.81 -3.39
CA GLY A 196 31.51 -19.00 -2.50
C GLY A 196 32.77 -19.44 -3.25
N ALA A 197 33.89 -18.79 -2.91
CA ALA A 197 35.21 -19.17 -3.37
C ALA A 197 35.62 -20.52 -2.79
N ARG A 198 36.03 -21.43 -3.67
CA ARG A 198 36.72 -22.69 -3.39
C ARG A 198 37.95 -22.43 -2.51
N GLN A 199 38.08 -23.13 -1.39
CA GLN A 199 39.37 -23.39 -0.75
C GLN A 199 39.91 -24.72 -1.28
N GLY A 200 41.06 -24.64 -1.94
CA GLY A 200 41.91 -25.78 -2.25
C GLY A 200 43.17 -25.73 -1.38
N ARG A 201 43.37 -26.83 -0.64
CA ARG A 201 44.63 -27.48 -0.25
C ARG A 201 45.80 -26.62 0.24
N ARG A 202 46.26 -26.94 1.45
CA ARG A 202 47.55 -27.60 1.68
C ARG A 202 47.45 -28.46 2.92
#